data_AF-A0AAE0T6W5-F1
#
_entry.id   AF-A0AAE0T6W5-F1
#
_cell.length_a   1.000
_cell.length_b   1.000
_cell.length_c   1.000
_cell.angle_alpha   90.00
_cell.angle_beta   90.00
_cell.angle_gamma   90.00
#
_symmetry.space_group_name_H-M   'P 1'
#
loop_
_entity.id
_entity.type
_entity.pdbx_description
1 polymer ?
#
loop_
_entity_poly.entity_id
_entity_poly.type
_entity_poly.pdbx_seq_one_letter_code
_entity_poly.pdbx_strand_id
1 'polypeptide(L)'
;MLSLEVVRSKRFSQPLSILMADVDFFKFYNDTNGHVEGDTVLIEIAKIIKHEVRETDIAARFGGEEFSIILPNTQKSEAVVLAERLRKSVQEKQFKFEADQPDGDVTVSIGVASMPDDSLNADLLIRCADLALYQAKRNGRNRKLKKRLLNWFALNKRNMPWRGEKDPYKIWISEVMLQQTQVKTVIPYYEEFIKAFPNIELLANAKRDNLMKIWEGLGYYRRAKHLQETAKFILDSGESFPKTKQDLLKLKGIGDYTASMISSVAFGEKQVAIDESLAATAKTSRELELQSEKNIHEQDIVSVFIKRILRGFCSELNFSTQPNIRRLNGISHLITTFCGKLNGIANPVVIAEALQPTPAVCGDPRKKAYSLINKYENFSRGLYSGSIGWTSYCGKTVEIAVAIRSVLMFEKNKFHIYTGCGLVSNSIPEEEYNETSGLAVFSHWELEKQLGFLRSFSARQELQLENFIHQLLKPINHVFR
;
A
#
# COMPACT_ATOMS: atom_id res chain seq x y z
N MET A 1 -33.09 -8.23 -17.25
CA MET A 1 -33.80 -7.81 -16.02
C MET A 1 -33.39 -6.41 -15.58
N LEU A 2 -32.11 -6.12 -15.33
CA LEU A 2 -31.65 -4.78 -14.93
C LEU A 2 -32.06 -3.65 -15.89
N SER A 3 -31.95 -3.84 -17.20
CA SER A 3 -32.33 -2.81 -18.18
C SER A 3 -33.79 -2.37 -18.06
N LEU A 4 -34.69 -3.28 -17.67
CA LEU A 4 -36.11 -2.96 -17.42
C LEU A 4 -36.27 -2.12 -16.16
N GLU A 5 -35.57 -2.46 -15.08
CA GLU A 5 -35.59 -1.69 -13.83
C GLU A 5 -34.96 -0.31 -13.99
N VAL A 6 -33.92 -0.16 -14.80
CA VAL A 6 -33.33 1.15 -15.14
C VAL A 6 -34.34 2.03 -15.89
N VAL A 7 -35.10 1.47 -16.83
CA VAL A 7 -36.17 2.20 -17.53
C VAL A 7 -37.28 2.62 -16.56
N ARG A 8 -37.68 1.74 -15.64
CA ARG A 8 -38.68 2.04 -14.59
C ARG A 8 -38.20 3.13 -13.65
N SER A 9 -36.99 3.01 -13.12
CA SER A 9 -36.33 3.99 -12.25
C SER A 9 -36.30 5.38 -12.89
N LYS A 10 -35.89 5.48 -14.17
CA LYS A 10 -35.91 6.74 -14.91
C LYS A 10 -37.31 7.31 -15.09
N ARG A 11 -38.28 6.46 -15.42
CA ARG A 11 -39.66 6.89 -15.69
C ARG A 11 -40.35 7.45 -14.45
N PHE A 12 -40.09 6.86 -13.29
CA PHE A 12 -40.74 7.23 -12.03
C PHE A 12 -39.85 8.05 -11.10
N SER A 13 -38.63 8.41 -11.53
CA SER A 13 -37.61 9.10 -10.73
C SER A 13 -37.36 8.40 -9.39
N GLN A 14 -37.33 7.07 -9.40
CA GLN A 14 -37.12 6.25 -8.21
C GLN A 14 -35.68 5.74 -8.15
N PRO A 15 -35.08 5.64 -6.96
CA PRO A 15 -33.72 5.14 -6.81
C PRO A 15 -33.66 3.65 -7.18
N LEU A 16 -32.55 3.21 -7.74
CA LEU A 16 -32.30 1.81 -8.08
C LEU A 16 -30.88 1.48 -7.67
N SER A 17 -30.69 0.41 -6.92
CA SER A 17 -29.37 -0.06 -6.54
C SER A 17 -29.09 -1.46 -7.05
N ILE A 18 -27.81 -1.79 -7.22
CA ILE A 18 -27.35 -3.13 -7.57
C ILE A 18 -26.16 -3.50 -6.67
N LEU A 19 -26.18 -4.74 -6.20
CA LEU A 19 -25.09 -5.37 -5.49
C LEU A 19 -24.43 -6.38 -6.43
N MET A 20 -23.10 -6.41 -6.42
CA MET A 20 -22.32 -7.51 -6.96
C MET A 20 -21.58 -8.17 -5.80
N ALA A 21 -21.77 -9.47 -5.61
CA ALA A 21 -21.19 -10.23 -4.51
C ALA A 21 -20.38 -11.40 -5.05
N ASP A 22 -19.29 -11.73 -4.40
CA ASP A 22 -18.43 -12.85 -4.77
C ASP A 22 -17.87 -13.53 -3.52
N VAL A 23 -17.76 -14.86 -3.58
CA VAL A 23 -17.26 -15.68 -2.49
C VAL A 23 -15.73 -15.60 -2.42
N ASP A 24 -15.25 -15.06 -1.31
CA ASP A 24 -13.83 -14.86 -1.06
C ASP A 24 -13.08 -16.20 -1.06
N PHE A 25 -11.98 -16.26 -1.84
CA PHE A 25 -11.11 -17.44 -1.96
C PHE A 25 -11.82 -18.72 -2.41
N PHE A 26 -12.94 -18.63 -3.12
CA PHE A 26 -13.71 -19.80 -3.53
C PHE A 26 -12.94 -20.83 -4.36
N LYS A 27 -12.05 -20.38 -5.25
CA LYS A 27 -11.13 -21.27 -5.98
C LYS A 27 -10.29 -22.12 -5.01
N PHE A 28 -9.75 -21.53 -3.95
CA PHE A 28 -8.99 -22.26 -2.93
C PHE A 28 -9.88 -23.28 -2.20
N TYR A 29 -11.12 -22.91 -1.87
CA TYR A 29 -12.09 -23.86 -1.30
C TYR A 29 -12.28 -25.07 -2.23
N ASN A 30 -12.50 -24.84 -3.53
CA ASN A 30 -12.69 -25.90 -4.52
C ASN A 30 -11.45 -26.77 -4.70
N ASP A 31 -10.27 -26.15 -4.81
CA ASP A 31 -9.02 -26.87 -5.03
C ASP A 31 -8.66 -27.75 -3.81
N THR A 32 -9.10 -27.35 -2.61
CA THR A 32 -8.83 -28.07 -1.35
C THR A 32 -9.89 -29.14 -1.06
N ASN A 33 -11.17 -28.81 -1.23
CA ASN A 33 -12.30 -29.60 -0.73
C ASN A 33 -13.15 -30.24 -1.84
N GLY A 34 -12.85 -29.93 -3.10
CA GLY A 34 -13.55 -30.43 -4.28
C GLY A 34 -14.80 -29.61 -4.66
N HIS A 35 -15.13 -29.62 -5.95
CA HIS A 35 -16.22 -28.83 -6.53
C HIS A 35 -17.61 -29.16 -5.96
N VAL A 36 -17.86 -30.41 -5.55
CA VAL A 36 -19.15 -30.83 -4.95
C VAL A 36 -19.42 -30.08 -3.64
N GLU A 37 -18.38 -29.90 -2.83
CA GLU A 37 -18.49 -29.15 -1.58
C GLU A 37 -18.59 -27.65 -1.86
N GLY A 38 -17.91 -27.16 -2.90
CA GLY A 38 -18.07 -25.77 -3.37
C GLY A 38 -19.48 -25.46 -3.83
N ASP A 39 -20.12 -26.35 -4.58
CA ASP A 39 -21.52 -26.21 -4.99
C ASP A 39 -22.45 -26.13 -3.76
N THR A 40 -22.17 -26.90 -2.72
CA THR A 40 -22.91 -26.83 -1.45
C THR A 40 -22.78 -25.45 -0.79
N VAL A 41 -21.57 -24.87 -0.78
CA VAL A 41 -21.34 -23.50 -0.29
C VAL A 41 -22.15 -22.48 -1.09
N LEU A 42 -22.14 -22.56 -2.41
CA LEU A 42 -22.90 -21.64 -3.28
C LEU A 42 -24.41 -21.75 -3.06
N ILE A 43 -24.93 -22.96 -2.85
CA ILE A 43 -26.35 -23.19 -2.53
C ILE A 43 -26.73 -22.54 -1.19
N GLU A 44 -25.89 -22.71 -0.17
CA GLU A 44 -26.15 -22.10 1.15
C GLU A 44 -26.08 -20.56 1.09
N ILE A 45 -25.14 -19.99 0.35
CA ILE A 45 -25.06 -18.53 0.13
C ILE A 45 -26.29 -18.04 -0.64
N ALA A 46 -26.74 -18.78 -1.67
CA ALA A 46 -27.96 -18.43 -2.40
C ALA A 46 -29.22 -18.45 -1.49
N LYS A 47 -29.31 -19.39 -0.54
CA LYS A 47 -30.39 -19.41 0.47
C LYS A 47 -30.34 -18.19 1.39
N ILE A 48 -29.14 -17.80 1.84
CA ILE A 48 -28.95 -16.59 2.64
C ILE A 48 -29.40 -15.37 1.85
N ILE A 49 -28.94 -15.20 0.61
CA ILE A 49 -29.36 -14.08 -0.25
C ILE A 49 -30.89 -14.06 -0.38
N LYS A 50 -31.51 -15.20 -0.70
CA LYS A 50 -32.96 -15.30 -0.87
C LYS A 50 -33.76 -14.95 0.38
N HIS A 51 -33.22 -15.22 1.58
CA HIS A 51 -33.87 -14.86 2.85
C HIS A 51 -33.75 -13.37 3.17
N GLU A 52 -32.64 -12.75 2.77
CA GLU A 52 -32.33 -11.36 3.11
C GLU A 52 -32.94 -10.33 2.15
N VAL A 53 -33.24 -10.73 0.91
CA VAL A 53 -33.82 -9.83 -0.11
C VAL A 53 -35.36 -9.84 -0.05
N ARG A 54 -35.99 -8.74 -0.47
CA ARG A 54 -37.45 -8.60 -0.55
C ARG A 54 -37.98 -9.35 -1.78
N GLU A 55 -39.29 -9.60 -1.81
CA GLU A 55 -39.95 -10.21 -2.98
C GLU A 55 -39.80 -9.39 -4.26
N THR A 56 -39.68 -8.06 -4.13
CA THR A 56 -39.45 -7.13 -5.24
C THR A 56 -38.00 -7.09 -5.71
N ASP A 57 -37.07 -7.58 -4.90
CA ASP A 57 -35.65 -7.58 -5.21
C ASP A 57 -35.32 -8.80 -6.08
N ILE A 58 -34.37 -8.63 -7.00
CA ILE A 58 -34.03 -9.68 -7.97
C ILE A 58 -32.62 -10.18 -7.67
N ALA A 59 -32.53 -11.36 -7.07
CA ALA A 59 -31.26 -12.05 -6.85
C ALA A 59 -31.00 -13.10 -7.93
N ALA A 60 -29.78 -13.13 -8.48
CA ALA A 60 -29.36 -14.09 -9.49
C ALA A 60 -27.90 -14.49 -9.27
N ARG A 61 -27.54 -15.72 -9.65
CA ARG A 61 -26.14 -16.12 -9.83
C ARG A 61 -25.65 -15.50 -11.14
N PHE A 62 -24.63 -14.65 -11.07
CA PHE A 62 -24.11 -13.90 -12.20
C PHE A 62 -23.16 -14.77 -13.05
N GLY A 63 -22.33 -15.59 -12.39
CA GLY A 63 -21.44 -16.56 -13.02
C GLY A 63 -20.45 -17.12 -12.00
N GLY A 64 -19.98 -18.37 -12.14
CA GLY A 64 -19.01 -18.93 -11.19
C GLY A 64 -19.48 -18.81 -9.73
N GLU A 65 -18.68 -18.17 -8.89
CA GLU A 65 -18.96 -17.81 -7.49
C GLU A 65 -19.62 -16.45 -7.27
N GLU A 66 -20.04 -15.76 -8.34
CA GLU A 66 -20.59 -14.41 -8.29
C GLU A 66 -22.13 -14.39 -8.26
N PHE A 67 -22.68 -13.45 -7.48
CA PHE A 67 -24.10 -13.18 -7.33
C PHE A 67 -24.39 -11.70 -7.60
N SER A 68 -25.49 -11.43 -8.29
CA SER A 68 -26.00 -10.08 -8.51
C SER A 68 -27.37 -9.91 -7.86
N ILE A 69 -27.58 -8.78 -7.20
CA ILE A 69 -28.86 -8.46 -6.55
C ILE A 69 -29.29 -7.06 -6.99
N ILE A 70 -30.45 -6.97 -7.63
CA ILE A 70 -31.06 -5.72 -8.06
C ILE A 70 -32.09 -5.31 -7.00
N LEU A 71 -32.01 -4.05 -6.56
CA LEU A 71 -32.84 -3.47 -5.51
C LEU A 71 -33.63 -2.29 -6.06
N PRO A 72 -34.82 -2.53 -6.64
CA PRO A 72 -35.72 -1.46 -7.05
C PRO A 72 -36.10 -0.58 -5.86
N ASN A 73 -36.30 0.71 -6.12
CA ASN A 73 -36.76 1.70 -5.13
C ASN A 73 -35.88 1.78 -3.87
N THR A 74 -34.58 1.55 -4.01
CA THR A 74 -33.62 1.49 -2.90
C THR A 74 -32.46 2.43 -3.16
N GLN A 75 -32.20 3.35 -2.22
CA GLN A 75 -31.08 4.30 -2.30
C GLN A 75 -29.75 3.65 -1.92
N LYS A 76 -28.64 4.30 -2.27
CA LYS A 76 -27.30 3.75 -2.02
C LYS A 76 -27.02 3.43 -0.55
N SER A 77 -27.42 4.32 0.36
CA SER A 77 -27.25 4.12 1.81
C SER A 77 -27.97 2.87 2.31
N GLU A 78 -29.20 2.63 1.84
CA GLU A 78 -30.01 1.46 2.18
C GLU A 78 -29.44 0.18 1.56
N ALA A 79 -28.97 0.26 0.32
CA ALA A 79 -28.31 -0.84 -0.37
C ALA A 79 -27.01 -1.27 0.33
N VAL A 80 -26.23 -0.31 0.86
CA VAL A 80 -25.04 -0.58 1.69
C VAL A 80 -25.42 -1.28 2.99
N VAL A 81 -26.54 -0.90 3.62
CA VAL A 81 -27.03 -1.60 4.83
C VAL A 81 -27.40 -3.05 4.53
N LEU A 82 -28.08 -3.31 3.40
CA LEU A 82 -28.38 -4.68 2.97
C LEU A 82 -27.11 -5.47 2.65
N ALA A 83 -26.16 -4.87 1.92
CA ALA A 83 -24.88 -5.50 1.61
C ALA A 83 -24.13 -5.91 2.89
N GLU A 84 -24.09 -5.04 3.90
CA GLU A 84 -23.44 -5.37 5.17
C GLU A 84 -24.18 -6.47 5.95
N ARG A 85 -25.51 -6.50 5.87
CA ARG A 85 -26.33 -7.56 6.47
C ARG A 85 -26.11 -8.92 5.79
N LEU A 86 -26.03 -8.94 4.46
CA LEU A 86 -25.69 -10.14 3.67
C LEU A 86 -24.29 -10.64 4.01
N ARG A 87 -23.29 -9.75 3.98
CA ARG A 87 -21.90 -10.07 4.33
C ARG A 87 -21.80 -10.69 5.72
N LYS A 88 -22.51 -10.11 6.70
CA LYS A 88 -22.55 -10.62 8.08
C LYS A 88 -23.26 -11.98 8.18
N SER A 89 -24.38 -12.16 7.48
CA SER A 89 -25.14 -13.42 7.51
C SER A 89 -24.36 -14.58 6.89
N VAL A 90 -23.62 -14.33 5.80
CA VAL A 90 -22.68 -15.31 5.25
C VAL A 90 -21.57 -15.59 6.27
N GLN A 91 -20.97 -14.57 6.86
CA GLN A 91 -19.90 -14.77 7.85
C GLN A 91 -20.35 -15.57 9.11
N GLU A 92 -21.60 -15.41 9.56
CA GLU A 92 -22.12 -16.09 10.76
C GLU A 92 -22.59 -17.52 10.49
N LYS A 93 -22.76 -17.88 9.21
CA LYS A 93 -23.10 -19.23 8.80
C LYS A 93 -21.86 -20.11 8.93
N GLN A 94 -22.00 -21.24 9.62
CA GLN A 94 -20.97 -22.29 9.60
C GLN A 94 -21.06 -23.08 8.30
N PHE A 95 -20.00 -23.01 7.49
CA PHE A 95 -19.85 -23.85 6.32
C PHE A 95 -18.98 -25.07 6.64
N LYS A 96 -19.26 -26.19 5.99
CA LYS A 96 -18.40 -27.37 6.05
C LYS A 96 -17.01 -26.97 5.53
N PHE A 97 -15.94 -27.49 6.14
CA PHE A 97 -14.54 -27.23 5.71
C PHE A 97 -14.12 -25.75 5.67
N GLU A 98 -14.85 -24.83 6.31
CA GLU A 98 -14.49 -23.41 6.31
C GLU A 98 -13.17 -23.12 7.04
N ALA A 99 -12.81 -23.97 8.00
CA ALA A 99 -11.54 -23.87 8.73
C ALA A 99 -10.31 -24.01 7.84
N ASP A 100 -10.45 -24.66 6.67
CA ASP A 100 -9.37 -24.84 5.71
C ASP A 100 -9.12 -23.57 4.87
N GLN A 101 -10.04 -22.60 4.89
CA GLN A 101 -9.87 -21.34 4.17
C GLN A 101 -8.67 -20.52 4.69
N PRO A 102 -8.05 -19.66 3.84
CA PRO A 102 -6.94 -18.80 4.25
C PRO A 102 -7.22 -17.95 5.50
N ASP A 103 -8.49 -17.56 5.70
CA ASP A 103 -8.93 -16.75 6.82
C ASP A 103 -9.73 -17.51 7.90
N GLY A 104 -9.92 -18.82 7.70
CA GLY A 104 -10.66 -19.74 8.58
C GLY A 104 -12.18 -19.57 8.55
N ASP A 105 -12.72 -18.85 7.57
CA ASP A 105 -14.15 -18.66 7.32
C ASP A 105 -14.42 -18.53 5.82
N VAL A 106 -15.63 -18.94 5.41
CA VAL A 106 -16.17 -18.61 4.08
C VAL A 106 -16.83 -17.24 4.16
N THR A 107 -16.36 -16.28 3.36
CA THR A 107 -16.86 -14.91 3.38
C THR A 107 -17.22 -14.44 1.98
N VAL A 108 -17.91 -13.30 1.89
CA VAL A 108 -18.20 -12.64 0.62
C VAL A 108 -17.71 -11.20 0.65
N SER A 109 -17.18 -10.76 -0.49
CA SER A 109 -17.01 -9.34 -0.79
C SER A 109 -18.23 -8.86 -1.55
N ILE A 110 -18.69 -7.62 -1.28
CA ILE A 110 -19.88 -7.05 -1.93
C ILE A 110 -19.60 -5.61 -2.36
N GLY A 111 -19.83 -5.33 -3.64
CA GLY A 111 -19.82 -3.99 -4.22
C GLY A 111 -21.23 -3.46 -4.41
N VAL A 112 -21.41 -2.15 -4.22
CA VAL A 112 -22.71 -1.46 -4.33
C VAL A 112 -22.60 -0.31 -5.30
N ALA A 113 -23.54 -0.23 -6.24
CA ALA A 113 -23.74 0.95 -7.08
C ALA A 113 -25.22 1.31 -7.18
N SER A 114 -25.50 2.60 -7.34
CA SER A 114 -26.86 3.13 -7.32
C SER A 114 -27.11 4.21 -8.37
N MET A 115 -28.33 4.24 -8.87
CA MET A 115 -28.87 5.37 -9.63
C MET A 115 -29.53 6.35 -8.66
N PRO A 116 -29.37 7.67 -8.85
CA PRO A 116 -28.59 8.31 -9.91
C PRO A 116 -27.09 8.50 -9.60
N ASP A 117 -26.65 8.19 -8.38
CA ASP A 117 -25.35 8.60 -7.83
C ASP A 117 -24.13 8.13 -8.63
N ASP A 118 -24.13 6.86 -9.08
CA ASP A 118 -22.97 6.24 -9.74
C ASP A 118 -23.12 6.22 -11.26
N SER A 119 -24.31 5.92 -11.76
CA SER A 119 -24.58 5.95 -13.19
C SER A 119 -26.07 6.02 -13.48
N LEU A 120 -26.41 6.50 -14.68
CA LEU A 120 -27.75 6.42 -15.25
C LEU A 120 -27.90 5.31 -16.31
N ASN A 121 -26.84 4.55 -16.58
CA ASN A 121 -26.81 3.51 -17.61
C ASN A 121 -26.64 2.14 -16.96
N ALA A 122 -27.42 1.14 -17.40
CA ALA A 122 -27.41 -0.21 -16.82
C ALA A 122 -26.02 -0.87 -16.85
N ASP A 123 -25.32 -0.81 -17.97
CA ASP A 123 -24.00 -1.45 -18.15
C ASP A 123 -22.94 -0.76 -17.31
N LEU A 124 -22.99 0.57 -17.24
CA LEU A 124 -22.09 1.35 -16.39
C LEU A 124 -22.40 1.13 -14.91
N LEU A 125 -23.67 0.97 -14.53
CA LEU A 125 -24.07 0.70 -13.15
C LEU A 125 -23.55 -0.68 -12.67
N ILE A 126 -23.61 -1.70 -13.53
CA ILE A 126 -22.98 -3.01 -13.26
C ILE A 126 -21.47 -2.82 -13.08
N ARG A 127 -20.80 -2.10 -13.99
CA ARG A 127 -19.36 -1.83 -13.89
C ARG A 127 -18.99 -1.11 -12.60
N CYS A 128 -19.80 -0.14 -12.15
CA CYS A 128 -19.57 0.55 -10.87
C CYS A 128 -19.67 -0.42 -9.68
N ALA A 129 -20.67 -1.32 -9.68
CA ALA A 129 -20.82 -2.31 -8.61
C ALA A 129 -19.68 -3.35 -8.62
N ASP A 130 -19.25 -3.78 -9.80
CA ASP A 130 -18.12 -4.69 -9.98
C ASP A 130 -16.79 -4.05 -9.53
N LEU A 131 -16.54 -2.79 -9.90
CA LEU A 131 -15.39 -2.02 -9.41
C LEU A 131 -15.41 -1.89 -7.88
N ALA A 132 -16.58 -1.62 -7.29
CA ALA A 132 -16.74 -1.56 -5.83
C ALA A 132 -16.51 -2.92 -5.15
N LEU A 133 -16.96 -4.02 -5.77
CA LEU A 133 -16.73 -5.39 -5.30
C LEU A 133 -15.24 -5.71 -5.31
N TYR A 134 -14.57 -5.36 -6.39
CA TYR A 134 -13.15 -5.57 -6.53
C TYR A 134 -12.33 -4.74 -5.53
N GLN A 135 -12.70 -3.46 -5.31
CA GLN A 135 -12.13 -2.64 -4.23
C GLN A 135 -12.36 -3.27 -2.86
N ALA A 136 -13.52 -3.88 -2.60
CA ALA A 136 -13.76 -4.60 -1.36
C ALA A 136 -12.79 -5.79 -1.21
N LYS A 137 -12.63 -6.61 -2.26
CA LYS A 137 -11.67 -7.72 -2.28
C LYS A 137 -10.24 -7.25 -1.98
N ARG A 138 -9.83 -6.12 -2.54
CA ARG A 138 -8.47 -5.59 -2.38
C ARG A 138 -8.17 -4.92 -1.06
N ASN A 139 -9.16 -4.27 -0.45
CA ASN A 139 -9.04 -3.67 0.88
C ASN A 139 -9.09 -4.70 2.02
N GLY A 140 -8.64 -5.93 1.76
CA GLY A 140 -8.66 -7.05 2.69
C GLY A 140 -9.99 -7.81 2.72
N ARG A 141 -10.70 -7.88 1.59
CA ARG A 141 -11.98 -8.59 1.38
C ARG A 141 -13.01 -8.20 2.42
N ASN A 142 -13.30 -9.12 3.33
CA ASN A 142 -14.13 -8.92 4.51
C ASN A 142 -13.59 -7.85 5.51
N ARG A 143 -12.65 -6.98 5.10
CA ARG A 143 -11.90 -5.97 5.87
C ARG A 143 -11.43 -6.51 7.22
N LYS A 144 -11.17 -7.81 7.23
CA LYS A 144 -10.91 -8.58 8.44
C LYS A 144 -9.51 -8.27 8.94
N LEU A 145 -8.54 -7.80 8.16
CA LEU A 145 -7.20 -7.56 8.72
C LEU A 145 -7.21 -6.46 9.80
N LYS A 146 -7.79 -5.28 9.54
CA LYS A 146 -7.90 -4.23 10.56
C LYS A 146 -8.76 -4.69 11.74
N LYS A 147 -9.92 -5.29 11.47
CA LYS A 147 -10.85 -5.73 12.53
C LYS A 147 -10.34 -6.95 13.31
N ARG A 148 -9.67 -7.93 12.68
CA ARG A 148 -8.99 -9.07 13.29
C ARG A 148 -7.74 -8.63 14.01
N LEU A 149 -6.94 -7.71 13.46
CA LEU A 149 -5.78 -7.21 14.17
C LEU A 149 -6.23 -6.45 15.42
N LEU A 150 -7.28 -5.63 15.33
CA LEU A 150 -7.87 -4.95 16.48
C LEU A 150 -8.54 -5.93 17.45
N ASN A 151 -9.25 -6.97 16.98
CA ASN A 151 -9.89 -7.98 17.83
C ASN A 151 -8.85 -8.90 18.48
N TRP A 152 -7.88 -9.40 17.71
CA TRP A 152 -6.75 -10.15 18.20
C TRP A 152 -5.97 -9.31 19.20
N PHE A 153 -5.71 -8.04 18.92
CA PHE A 153 -5.05 -7.14 19.87
C PHE A 153 -5.91 -6.93 21.12
N ALA A 154 -7.22 -6.75 20.99
CA ALA A 154 -8.13 -6.63 22.13
C ALA A 154 -8.11 -7.87 23.04
N LEU A 155 -8.04 -9.06 22.44
CA LEU A 155 -8.04 -10.36 23.12
C LEU A 155 -6.65 -10.79 23.64
N ASN A 156 -5.57 -10.43 22.94
CA ASN A 156 -4.21 -10.97 23.14
C ASN A 156 -3.19 -9.91 23.56
N LYS A 157 -3.59 -8.64 23.73
CA LYS A 157 -2.68 -7.58 24.21
C LYS A 157 -2.06 -8.02 25.54
N ARG A 158 -0.74 -7.91 25.62
CA ARG A 158 0.00 -8.17 26.87
C ARG A 158 -0.36 -7.10 27.90
N ASN A 159 -0.37 -7.46 29.18
CA ASN A 159 -0.44 -6.45 30.22
C ASN A 159 0.94 -5.77 30.34
N MET A 160 0.99 -4.45 30.21
CA MET A 160 2.23 -3.67 30.34
C MET A 160 1.89 -2.38 31.09
N PRO A 161 2.64 -1.98 32.13
CA PRO A 161 2.29 -0.83 32.98
C PRO A 161 2.10 0.49 32.22
N TRP A 162 2.88 0.71 31.16
CA TRP A 162 2.82 1.90 30.31
C TRP A 162 1.76 1.83 29.21
N ARG A 163 1.02 0.72 29.06
CA ARG A 163 0.01 0.58 28.00
C ARG A 163 -1.26 1.37 28.36
N GLY A 164 -1.64 2.30 27.49
CA GLY A 164 -2.78 3.19 27.70
C GLY A 164 -2.43 4.44 28.52
N GLU A 165 -1.17 4.58 28.94
CA GLU A 165 -0.65 5.81 29.52
C GLU A 165 -0.69 6.94 28.47
N LYS A 166 -1.00 8.15 28.94
CA LYS A 166 -1.05 9.37 28.13
C LYS A 166 -0.04 10.42 28.56
N ASP A 167 0.62 10.21 29.70
CA ASP A 167 1.71 11.05 30.15
C ASP A 167 2.96 10.86 29.24
N PRO A 168 3.38 11.90 28.50
CA PRO A 168 4.51 11.81 27.58
C PRO A 168 5.82 11.46 28.28
N TYR A 169 6.02 11.86 29.54
CA TYR A 169 7.20 11.51 30.32
C TYR A 169 7.28 10.00 30.53
N LYS A 170 6.19 9.40 31.01
CA LYS A 170 6.10 7.97 31.27
C LYS A 170 6.18 7.12 30.01
N ILE A 171 5.58 7.57 28.91
CA ILE A 171 5.72 6.93 27.59
C ILE A 171 7.20 6.95 27.18
N TRP A 172 7.84 8.11 27.23
CA TRP A 172 9.25 8.26 26.87
C TRP A 172 10.19 7.36 27.68
N ILE A 173 10.01 7.26 29.01
CA ILE A 173 10.80 6.34 29.84
C ILE A 173 10.63 4.90 29.38
N SER A 174 9.39 4.45 29.10
CA SER A 174 9.14 3.09 28.62
C SER A 174 9.82 2.81 27.28
N GLU A 175 9.74 3.76 26.34
CA GLU A 175 10.34 3.65 25.02
C GLU A 175 11.86 3.54 25.09
N VAL A 176 12.52 4.35 25.93
CA VAL A 176 13.97 4.29 26.09
C VAL A 176 14.40 2.99 26.79
N MET A 177 13.64 2.51 27.77
CA MET A 177 13.95 1.23 28.42
C MET A 177 13.79 0.04 27.47
N LEU A 178 12.77 0.06 26.59
CA LEU A 178 12.52 -1.00 25.61
C LEU A 178 13.53 -1.06 24.46
N GLN A 179 14.33 -0.02 24.26
CA GLN A 179 15.45 -0.07 23.32
C GLN A 179 16.42 -1.18 23.72
N GLN A 180 16.53 -2.23 22.90
CA GLN A 180 17.47 -3.34 23.12
C GLN A 180 17.28 -4.09 24.45
N THR A 181 16.09 -4.00 25.09
CA THR A 181 15.76 -4.74 26.31
C THR A 181 14.37 -5.38 26.20
N GLN A 182 14.22 -6.63 26.62
CA GLN A 182 12.95 -7.35 26.49
C GLN A 182 11.88 -6.83 27.47
N VAL A 183 10.62 -6.79 27.01
CA VAL A 183 9.46 -6.31 27.81
C VAL A 183 9.40 -6.92 29.21
N LYS A 184 9.56 -8.24 29.34
CA LYS A 184 9.48 -8.95 30.63
C LYS A 184 10.50 -8.43 31.66
N THR A 185 11.66 -8.02 31.17
CA THR A 185 12.74 -7.46 32.00
C THR A 185 12.42 -6.02 32.35
N VAL A 186 11.88 -5.23 31.41
CA VAL A 186 11.61 -3.80 31.62
C VAL A 186 10.51 -3.54 32.66
N ILE A 187 9.48 -4.39 32.76
CA ILE A 187 8.33 -4.18 33.65
C ILE A 187 8.73 -3.79 35.09
N PRO A 188 9.50 -4.61 35.85
CA PRO A 188 9.85 -4.26 37.23
C PRO A 188 10.70 -2.98 37.33
N TYR A 189 11.63 -2.77 36.40
CA TYR A 189 12.46 -1.56 36.39
C TYR A 189 11.66 -0.30 36.10
N TYR A 190 10.69 -0.38 35.19
CA TYR A 190 9.82 0.74 34.88
C TYR A 190 9.01 1.15 36.11
N GLU A 191 8.44 0.19 36.83
CA GLU A 191 7.66 0.45 38.04
C GLU A 191 8.51 1.10 39.14
N GLU A 192 9.71 0.56 39.40
CA GLU A 192 10.65 1.16 40.36
C GLU A 192 11.12 2.55 39.93
N PHE A 193 11.38 2.74 38.63
CA PHE A 193 11.84 4.02 38.10
C PHE A 193 10.77 5.09 38.20
N ILE A 194 9.53 4.81 37.81
CA ILE A 194 8.43 5.77 37.92
C ILE A 194 8.07 6.03 39.40
N LYS A 195 8.26 5.06 40.29
CA LYS A 195 8.09 5.28 41.74
C LYS A 195 9.15 6.24 42.30
N ALA A 196 10.40 6.10 41.87
CA ALA A 196 11.51 6.95 42.33
C ALA A 196 11.54 8.33 41.66
N PHE A 197 11.18 8.38 40.38
CA PHE A 197 11.15 9.57 39.54
C PHE A 197 9.79 9.67 38.84
N PRO A 198 8.72 10.11 39.54
CA PRO A 198 7.38 10.13 38.96
C PRO A 198 7.15 11.23 37.92
N ASN A 199 8.05 12.20 37.82
CA ASN A 199 7.95 13.30 36.85
C ASN A 199 9.35 13.72 36.35
N ILE A 200 9.34 14.55 35.30
CA ILE A 200 10.55 15.02 34.64
C ILE A 200 11.44 15.86 35.56
N GLU A 201 10.85 16.64 36.48
CA GLU A 201 11.56 17.47 37.46
C GLU A 201 12.42 16.64 38.40
N LEU A 202 11.86 15.55 38.94
CA LEU A 202 12.58 14.66 39.84
C LEU A 202 13.67 13.87 39.11
N LEU A 203 13.46 13.49 37.85
CA LEU A 203 14.50 12.86 37.04
C LEU A 203 15.66 13.82 36.74
N ALA A 204 15.34 15.05 36.33
CA ALA A 204 16.34 16.06 36.00
C ALA A 204 17.22 16.39 37.21
N ASN A 205 16.63 16.52 38.39
CA ASN A 205 17.32 16.86 39.64
C ASN A 205 17.91 15.66 40.39
N ALA A 206 17.69 14.43 39.92
CA ALA A 206 18.19 13.23 40.57
C ALA A 206 19.72 13.23 40.72
N LYS A 207 20.22 12.79 41.88
CA LYS A 207 21.65 12.50 42.02
C LYS A 207 22.05 11.38 41.06
N ARG A 208 23.19 11.55 40.39
CA ARG A 208 23.69 10.64 39.36
C ARG A 208 23.76 9.19 39.83
N ASP A 209 24.29 8.99 41.04
CA ASP A 209 24.47 7.66 41.62
C ASP A 209 23.13 6.97 41.93
N ASN A 210 22.13 7.73 42.38
CA ASN A 210 20.78 7.21 42.62
C ASN A 210 20.13 6.76 41.30
N LEU A 211 20.27 7.55 40.24
CA LEU A 211 19.78 7.19 38.91
C LEU A 211 20.46 5.92 38.38
N MET A 212 21.79 5.83 38.51
CA MET A 212 22.54 4.65 38.04
C MET A 212 22.18 3.39 38.83
N LYS A 213 21.93 3.52 40.13
CA LYS A 213 21.49 2.42 40.99
C LYS A 213 20.10 1.89 40.60
N ILE A 214 19.15 2.79 40.30
CA ILE A 214 17.81 2.38 39.83
C ILE A 214 17.88 1.77 38.41
N TRP A 215 18.84 2.19 37.59
CA TRP A 215 19.06 1.62 36.24
C TRP A 215 19.91 0.34 36.24
N GLU A 216 20.43 -0.07 37.40
CA GLU A 216 21.41 -1.14 37.51
C GLU A 216 20.82 -2.49 37.06
N GLY A 217 21.37 -3.09 36.02
CA GLY A 217 20.89 -4.36 35.46
C GLY A 217 20.10 -4.25 34.15
N LEU A 218 19.64 -3.04 33.76
CA LEU A 218 19.07 -2.80 32.41
C LEU A 218 20.14 -2.71 31.30
N GLY A 219 21.41 -2.53 31.68
CA GLY A 219 22.49 -2.31 30.74
C GLY A 219 22.37 -1.00 29.96
N TYR A 220 23.35 -0.73 29.08
CA TYR A 220 23.40 0.47 28.25
C TYR A 220 23.17 1.78 29.04
N TYR A 221 23.93 1.97 30.13
CA TYR A 221 23.83 3.12 31.05
C TYR A 221 23.89 4.51 30.40
N ARG A 222 24.40 4.60 29.17
CA ARG A 222 24.33 5.82 28.37
C ARG A 222 22.89 6.28 28.11
N ARG A 223 21.91 5.36 28.05
CA ARG A 223 20.48 5.67 27.95
C ARG A 223 20.00 6.45 29.17
N ALA A 224 20.28 5.95 30.39
CA ALA A 224 19.98 6.66 31.63
C ALA A 224 20.63 8.04 31.68
N LYS A 225 21.87 8.15 31.21
CA LYS A 225 22.58 9.42 31.08
C LYS A 225 21.82 10.40 30.19
N HIS A 226 21.46 9.97 28.98
CA HIS A 226 20.75 10.80 28.01
C HIS A 226 19.35 11.18 28.50
N LEU A 227 18.63 10.26 29.16
CA LEU A 227 17.35 10.55 29.80
C LEU A 227 17.47 11.75 30.75
N GLN A 228 18.45 11.73 31.66
CA GLN A 228 18.63 12.82 32.59
C GLN A 228 19.05 14.13 31.91
N GLU A 229 19.97 14.07 30.93
CA GLU A 229 20.40 15.26 30.18
C GLU A 229 19.24 15.91 29.43
N THR A 230 18.42 15.10 28.77
CA THR A 230 17.22 15.55 28.05
C THR A 230 16.16 16.08 29.01
N ALA A 231 15.97 15.45 30.17
CA ALA A 231 15.04 15.94 31.20
C ALA A 231 15.43 17.33 31.71
N LYS A 232 16.73 17.56 31.94
CA LYS A 232 17.25 18.90 32.30
C LYS A 232 17.02 19.91 31.18
N PHE A 233 17.35 19.55 29.95
CA PHE A 233 17.18 20.42 28.80
C PHE A 233 15.72 20.90 28.63
N ILE A 234 14.74 20.01 28.81
CA ILE A 234 13.32 20.34 28.73
C ILE A 234 12.89 21.28 29.86
N LEU A 235 13.42 21.11 31.07
CA LEU A 235 13.09 22.02 32.19
C LEU A 235 13.75 23.39 32.02
N ASP A 236 15.00 23.42 31.58
CA ASP A 236 15.77 24.64 31.38
C ASP A 236 15.19 25.51 30.26
N SER A 237 14.49 24.92 29.28
CA SER A 237 13.79 25.68 28.24
C SER A 237 12.52 26.38 28.75
N GLY A 238 12.03 26.05 29.95
CA GLY A 238 10.80 26.59 30.52
C GLY A 238 9.53 26.09 29.84
N GLU A 239 9.63 25.10 28.95
CA GLU A 239 8.51 24.53 28.19
C GLU A 239 7.99 23.24 28.82
N SER A 240 6.70 22.95 28.62
CA SER A 240 6.16 21.60 28.85
C SER A 240 6.74 20.61 27.84
N PHE A 241 6.68 19.30 28.13
CA PHE A 241 7.14 18.24 27.22
C PHE A 241 6.71 18.49 25.75
N PRO A 242 7.63 18.46 24.75
CA PRO A 242 7.30 18.82 23.37
C PRO A 242 6.18 17.95 22.79
N LYS A 243 5.26 18.59 22.06
CA LYS A 243 4.02 17.96 21.60
C LYS A 243 4.07 17.41 20.18
N THR A 244 4.93 17.97 19.34
CA THR A 244 5.04 17.62 17.93
C THR A 244 6.19 16.65 17.69
N LYS A 245 6.04 15.75 16.72
CA LYS A 245 7.15 14.88 16.27
C LYS A 245 8.42 15.68 15.93
N GLN A 246 8.26 16.82 15.26
CA GLN A 246 9.38 17.65 14.80
C GLN A 246 10.17 18.26 15.95
N ASP A 247 9.51 18.66 17.04
CA ASP A 247 10.20 19.17 18.23
C ASP A 247 10.81 18.04 19.06
N LEU A 248 10.14 16.90 19.16
CA LEU A 248 10.65 15.72 19.85
C LEU A 248 11.95 15.19 19.21
N LEU A 249 12.10 15.27 17.89
CA LEU A 249 13.32 14.87 17.16
C LEU A 249 14.55 15.73 17.52
N LYS A 250 14.36 16.94 18.07
CA LYS A 250 15.46 17.80 18.52
C LYS A 250 16.05 17.30 19.84
N LEU A 251 15.33 16.45 20.58
CA LEU A 251 15.75 15.96 21.88
C LEU A 251 16.77 14.82 21.78
N LYS A 252 17.80 14.89 22.61
CA LYS A 252 18.88 13.90 22.61
C LYS A 252 18.35 12.51 23.01
N GLY A 253 18.65 11.52 22.18
CA GLY A 253 18.24 10.13 22.41
C GLY A 253 16.81 9.81 21.98
N ILE A 254 16.11 10.75 21.34
CA ILE A 254 14.80 10.51 20.72
C ILE A 254 14.99 10.39 19.21
N GLY A 255 14.73 9.20 18.67
CA GLY A 255 14.71 8.93 17.24
C GLY A 255 13.30 8.97 16.64
N ASP A 256 13.19 8.76 15.34
CA ASP A 256 11.92 8.84 14.57
C ASP A 256 10.78 8.01 15.17
N TYR A 257 11.06 6.77 15.56
CA TYR A 257 10.09 5.88 16.18
C TYR A 257 9.57 6.43 17.52
N THR A 258 10.47 6.76 18.44
CA THR A 258 10.12 7.29 19.77
C THR A 258 9.38 8.63 19.67
N ALA A 259 9.80 9.52 18.77
CA ALA A 259 9.11 10.78 18.52
C ALA A 259 7.69 10.56 18.00
N SER A 260 7.52 9.65 17.02
CA SER A 260 6.21 9.29 16.47
C SER A 260 5.29 8.62 17.51
N MET A 261 5.86 7.78 18.39
CA MET A 261 5.12 7.15 19.49
C MET A 261 4.61 8.18 20.49
N ILE A 262 5.49 9.05 20.99
CA ILE A 262 5.09 10.07 21.97
C ILE A 262 4.05 11.01 21.37
N SER A 263 4.28 11.52 20.16
CA SER A 263 3.37 12.52 19.59
C SER A 263 2.00 11.95 19.23
N SER A 264 1.94 10.70 18.76
CA SER A 264 0.67 10.04 18.47
C SER A 264 -0.08 9.60 19.73
N VAL A 265 0.59 8.97 20.69
CA VAL A 265 -0.06 8.37 21.87
C VAL A 265 -0.43 9.43 22.91
N ALA A 266 0.49 10.37 23.21
CA ALA A 266 0.25 11.38 24.24
C ALA A 266 -0.58 12.56 23.71
N PHE A 267 -0.34 12.97 22.45
CA PHE A 267 -0.90 14.22 21.91
C PHE A 267 -1.86 14.03 20.73
N GLY A 268 -2.08 12.79 20.28
CA GLY A 268 -3.05 12.48 19.22
C GLY A 268 -2.61 12.92 17.82
N GLU A 269 -1.32 13.21 17.61
CA GLU A 269 -0.80 13.52 16.28
C GLU A 269 -0.97 12.31 15.35
N LYS A 270 -1.38 12.53 14.09
CA LYS A 270 -1.59 11.45 13.10
C LYS A 270 -0.27 10.93 12.54
N GLN A 271 0.56 10.36 13.40
CA GLN A 271 1.85 9.76 13.07
C GLN A 271 1.78 8.24 13.15
N VAL A 272 2.52 7.56 12.29
CA VAL A 272 2.73 6.11 12.35
C VAL A 272 4.12 5.85 12.89
N ALA A 273 4.21 5.15 14.01
CA ALA A 273 5.48 4.69 14.55
C ALA A 273 5.85 3.35 13.91
N ILE A 274 6.92 3.33 13.11
CA ILE A 274 7.41 2.14 12.42
C ILE A 274 8.68 1.66 13.10
N ASP A 275 8.62 0.49 13.73
CA ASP A 275 9.80 -0.23 14.23
C ASP A 275 10.23 -1.31 13.22
N GLU A 276 11.33 -2.01 13.53
CA GLU A 276 11.85 -3.08 12.67
C GLU A 276 10.84 -4.20 12.45
N SER A 277 10.00 -4.50 13.46
CA SER A 277 8.98 -5.55 13.37
C SER A 277 7.84 -5.17 12.42
N LEU A 278 7.35 -3.93 12.52
CA LEU A 278 6.31 -3.42 11.62
C LEU A 278 6.85 -3.25 10.21
N ALA A 279 8.09 -2.76 10.05
CA ALA A 279 8.77 -2.68 8.77
C ALA A 279 8.92 -4.07 8.11
N ALA A 280 9.29 -5.09 8.88
CA ALA A 280 9.37 -6.46 8.39
C ALA A 280 8.00 -6.99 7.94
N THR A 281 6.94 -6.71 8.71
CA THR A 281 5.56 -7.11 8.35
C THR A 281 5.10 -6.43 7.07
N ALA A 282 5.33 -5.12 6.93
CA ALA A 282 5.01 -4.36 5.72
C ALA A 282 5.82 -4.86 4.51
N LYS A 283 7.09 -5.22 4.71
CA LYS A 283 7.94 -5.82 3.68
C LYS A 283 7.35 -7.14 3.19
N THR A 284 6.98 -8.05 4.09
CA THR A 284 6.35 -9.33 3.72
C THR A 284 5.06 -9.09 2.94
N SER A 285 4.25 -8.11 3.32
CA SER A 285 3.03 -7.75 2.58
C SER A 285 3.32 -7.27 1.15
N ARG A 286 4.37 -6.46 0.95
CA ARG A 286 4.77 -5.98 -0.39
C ARG A 286 5.35 -7.09 -1.25
N GLU A 287 6.10 -8.02 -0.66
CA GLU A 287 6.63 -9.19 -1.37
C GLU A 287 5.50 -10.11 -1.86
N LEU A 288 4.47 -10.31 -1.04
CA LEU A 288 3.24 -11.03 -1.43
C LEU A 288 2.49 -10.32 -2.57
N GLU A 289 2.42 -9.00 -2.55
CA GLU A 289 1.78 -8.21 -3.62
C GLU A 289 2.55 -8.31 -4.95
N LEU A 290 3.88 -8.30 -4.91
CA LEU A 290 4.72 -8.51 -6.11
C LEU A 290 4.56 -9.92 -6.71
N GLN A 291 4.14 -10.89 -5.89
CA GLN A 291 3.80 -12.24 -6.31
C GLN A 291 2.33 -12.40 -6.73
N SER A 292 1.57 -11.31 -6.81
CA SER A 292 0.21 -11.36 -7.33
C SER A 292 0.18 -11.79 -8.80
N GLU A 293 -0.92 -12.44 -9.20
CA GLU A 293 -1.13 -12.89 -10.59
C GLU A 293 -1.00 -11.74 -11.60
N LYS A 294 -1.44 -10.51 -11.25
CA LYS A 294 -1.26 -9.31 -12.08
C LYS A 294 0.21 -9.03 -12.37
N ASN A 295 1.02 -8.90 -11.33
CA ASN A 295 2.43 -8.51 -11.45
C ASN A 295 3.27 -9.59 -12.14
N ILE A 296 2.96 -10.86 -11.88
CA ILE A 296 3.56 -11.99 -12.60
C ILE A 296 3.17 -11.94 -14.08
N HIS A 297 1.89 -11.70 -14.39
CA HIS A 297 1.41 -11.64 -15.77
C HIS A 297 2.04 -10.49 -16.57
N GLU A 298 2.16 -9.30 -15.96
CA GLU A 298 2.88 -8.16 -16.57
C GLU A 298 4.34 -8.53 -16.88
N GLN A 299 5.03 -9.15 -15.93
CA GLN A 299 6.41 -9.57 -16.09
C GLN A 299 6.57 -10.67 -17.15
N ASP A 300 5.60 -11.58 -17.27
CA ASP A 300 5.59 -12.65 -18.26
C ASP A 300 5.45 -12.09 -19.68
N ILE A 301 4.58 -11.10 -19.91
CA ILE A 301 4.44 -10.44 -21.23
C ILE A 301 5.79 -9.88 -21.69
N VAL A 302 6.50 -9.18 -20.79
CA VAL A 302 7.82 -8.62 -21.08
C VAL A 302 8.84 -9.73 -21.35
N SER A 303 8.84 -10.77 -20.53
CA SER A 303 9.80 -11.87 -20.62
C SER A 303 9.62 -12.71 -21.88
N VAL A 304 8.38 -13.00 -22.27
CA VAL A 304 8.03 -13.70 -23.53
C VAL A 304 8.48 -12.88 -24.74
N PHE A 305 8.27 -11.57 -24.70
CA PHE A 305 8.73 -10.66 -25.76
C PHE A 305 10.25 -10.70 -25.92
N ILE A 306 11.00 -10.49 -24.83
CA ILE A 306 12.48 -10.47 -24.85
C ILE A 306 13.02 -11.82 -25.33
N LYS A 307 12.47 -12.93 -24.80
CA LYS A 307 12.84 -14.29 -25.21
C LYS A 307 12.63 -14.53 -26.70
N ARG A 308 11.51 -14.08 -27.27
CA ARG A 308 11.21 -14.22 -28.70
C ARG A 308 12.23 -13.50 -29.57
N ILE A 309 12.64 -12.28 -29.19
CA ILE A 309 13.65 -11.50 -29.91
C ILE A 309 15.03 -12.15 -29.78
N LEU A 310 15.48 -12.44 -28.55
CA LEU A 310 16.84 -12.95 -28.31
C LEU A 310 17.11 -14.33 -28.93
N ARG A 311 16.08 -15.18 -29.07
CA ARG A 311 16.21 -16.47 -29.77
C ARG A 311 16.70 -16.35 -31.21
N GLY A 312 16.45 -15.24 -31.89
CA GLY A 312 16.95 -15.00 -33.24
C GLY A 312 18.43 -14.61 -33.30
N PHE A 313 19.01 -14.17 -32.19
CA PHE A 313 20.36 -13.59 -32.14
C PHE A 313 21.37 -14.41 -31.33
N CYS A 314 20.89 -15.29 -30.44
CA CYS A 314 21.75 -16.06 -29.54
C CYS A 314 21.82 -17.54 -29.93
N SER A 315 23.01 -18.13 -29.83
CA SER A 315 23.22 -19.58 -29.97
C SER A 315 22.85 -20.33 -28.70
N GLU A 316 23.06 -19.66 -27.57
CA GLU A 316 22.71 -20.12 -26.23
C GLU A 316 22.00 -18.99 -25.50
N LEU A 317 20.86 -19.29 -24.85
CA LEU A 317 20.09 -18.32 -24.08
C LEU A 317 19.58 -18.94 -22.79
N ASN A 318 20.10 -18.44 -21.67
CA ASN A 318 19.72 -18.79 -20.31
C ASN A 318 18.87 -17.68 -19.69
N PHE A 319 17.82 -18.05 -18.98
CA PHE A 319 16.96 -17.13 -18.25
C PHE A 319 16.28 -17.86 -17.09
N SER A 320 15.86 -17.14 -16.06
CA SER A 320 15.10 -17.72 -14.95
C SER A 320 13.68 -18.07 -15.40
N THR A 321 13.21 -19.27 -15.06
CA THR A 321 11.85 -19.74 -15.40
C THR A 321 10.76 -19.01 -14.62
N GLN A 322 11.10 -18.50 -13.44
CA GLN A 322 10.27 -17.59 -12.66
C GLN A 322 11.03 -16.29 -12.39
N PRO A 323 10.33 -15.16 -12.29
CA PRO A 323 10.95 -13.91 -11.92
C PRO A 323 11.36 -13.90 -10.45
N ASN A 324 12.47 -13.23 -10.15
CA ASN A 324 13.00 -13.07 -8.80
C ASN A 324 12.64 -11.69 -8.24
N ILE A 325 12.39 -11.60 -6.94
CA ILE A 325 12.27 -10.31 -6.26
C ILE A 325 13.69 -9.79 -6.00
N ARG A 326 13.99 -8.59 -6.51
CA ARG A 326 15.23 -7.87 -6.22
C ARG A 326 14.94 -6.46 -5.75
N ARG A 327 15.76 -5.98 -4.81
CA ARG A 327 15.65 -4.62 -4.29
C ARG A 327 16.61 -3.69 -5.03
N LEU A 328 16.08 -2.67 -5.67
CA LEU A 328 16.84 -1.62 -6.35
C LEU A 328 16.47 -0.28 -5.70
N ASN A 329 17.47 0.43 -5.17
CA ASN A 329 17.31 1.73 -4.50
C ASN A 329 16.18 1.75 -3.44
N GLY A 330 16.10 0.70 -2.62
CA GLY A 330 15.12 0.61 -1.54
C GLY A 330 13.74 0.06 -1.95
N ILE A 331 13.46 -0.11 -3.24
CA ILE A 331 12.18 -0.61 -3.76
C ILE A 331 12.34 -2.05 -4.24
N SER A 332 11.39 -2.92 -3.89
CA SER A 332 11.35 -4.30 -4.40
C SER A 332 10.72 -4.37 -5.78
N HIS A 333 11.36 -5.11 -6.68
CA HIS A 333 11.00 -5.28 -8.08
C HIS A 333 10.95 -6.76 -8.44
N LEU A 334 10.03 -7.12 -9.34
CA LEU A 334 10.02 -8.40 -10.00
C LEU A 334 10.97 -8.36 -11.21
N ILE A 335 11.96 -9.25 -11.27
CA ILE A 335 13.03 -9.21 -12.29
C ILE A 335 13.26 -10.59 -12.91
N THR A 336 13.30 -10.64 -14.24
CA THR A 336 13.79 -11.78 -15.03
C THR A 336 15.10 -11.40 -15.71
N THR A 337 16.16 -12.17 -15.50
CA THR A 337 17.48 -11.94 -16.10
C THR A 337 17.67 -12.86 -17.31
N PHE A 338 18.08 -12.28 -18.43
CA PHE A 338 18.44 -13.01 -19.65
C PHE A 338 19.95 -12.91 -19.87
N CYS A 339 20.61 -14.04 -20.10
CA CYS A 339 22.03 -14.13 -20.40
C CYS A 339 22.23 -15.10 -21.57
N GLY A 340 22.98 -14.72 -22.60
CA GLY A 340 23.17 -15.57 -23.76
C GLY A 340 24.45 -15.25 -24.53
N LYS A 341 24.83 -16.18 -25.39
CA LYS A 341 25.97 -16.04 -26.30
C LYS A 341 25.47 -15.66 -27.69
N LEU A 342 25.98 -14.56 -28.24
CA LEU A 342 25.59 -14.07 -29.56
C LEU A 342 26.09 -15.01 -30.66
N ASN A 343 25.27 -15.15 -31.70
CA ASN A 343 25.71 -15.73 -32.98
C ASN A 343 26.75 -14.78 -33.60
N GLY A 344 27.84 -15.29 -34.17
CA GLY A 344 29.01 -14.50 -34.59
C GLY A 344 28.78 -13.38 -35.63
N ILE A 345 27.55 -13.20 -36.12
CA ILE A 345 27.11 -12.18 -37.08
C ILE A 345 26.27 -11.08 -36.39
N ALA A 346 25.84 -11.28 -35.14
CA ALA A 346 24.91 -10.38 -34.47
C ALA A 346 25.64 -9.15 -33.89
N ASN A 347 25.25 -7.95 -34.36
CA ASN A 347 25.71 -6.68 -33.82
C ASN A 347 24.93 -6.33 -32.53
N PRO A 348 25.59 -6.12 -31.38
CA PRO A 348 24.95 -5.72 -30.12
C PRO A 348 24.01 -4.50 -30.23
N VAL A 349 24.32 -3.53 -31.10
CA VAL A 349 23.48 -2.34 -31.32
C VAL A 349 22.14 -2.74 -31.94
N VAL A 350 22.16 -3.60 -32.95
CA VAL A 350 20.95 -4.09 -33.65
C VAL A 350 20.05 -4.87 -32.69
N ILE A 351 20.64 -5.65 -31.79
CA ILE A 351 19.90 -6.40 -30.76
C ILE A 351 19.20 -5.43 -29.80
N ALA A 352 19.92 -4.41 -29.35
CA ALA A 352 19.35 -3.43 -28.44
C ALA A 352 18.23 -2.61 -29.09
N GLU A 353 18.38 -2.22 -30.36
CA GLU A 353 17.31 -1.60 -31.15
C GLU A 353 16.09 -2.52 -31.30
N ALA A 354 16.30 -3.82 -31.56
CA ALA A 354 15.21 -4.79 -31.68
C ALA A 354 14.43 -4.97 -30.37
N LEU A 355 15.13 -4.96 -29.23
CA LEU A 355 14.52 -5.07 -27.91
C LEU A 355 13.71 -3.84 -27.53
N GLN A 356 14.09 -2.67 -28.00
CA GLN A 356 13.50 -1.41 -27.57
C GLN A 356 12.40 -0.91 -28.52
N PRO A 357 11.35 -0.26 -27.99
CA PRO A 357 10.96 -0.26 -26.58
C PRO A 357 10.39 -1.62 -26.18
N THR A 358 10.67 -2.06 -24.94
CA THR A 358 10.07 -3.30 -24.42
C THR A 358 8.60 -3.08 -24.04
N PRO A 359 7.78 -4.14 -23.92
CA PRO A 359 6.40 -4.03 -23.45
C PRO A 359 6.27 -3.35 -22.08
N ALA A 360 7.33 -3.37 -21.26
CA ALA A 360 7.36 -2.70 -19.96
C ALA A 360 7.16 -1.18 -20.03
N VAL A 361 7.42 -0.57 -21.20
CA VAL A 361 7.23 0.87 -21.39
C VAL A 361 6.26 1.22 -22.52
N CYS A 362 6.08 0.35 -23.51
CA CYS A 362 5.22 0.63 -24.66
C CYS A 362 4.01 -0.29 -24.79
N GLY A 363 3.94 -1.40 -24.05
CA GLY A 363 2.91 -2.44 -24.17
C GLY A 363 3.12 -3.42 -25.34
N ASP A 364 2.32 -4.50 -25.36
CA ASP A 364 2.30 -5.51 -26.43
C ASP A 364 0.85 -5.82 -26.86
N PRO A 365 0.55 -5.99 -28.17
CA PRO A 365 1.42 -5.74 -29.32
C PRO A 365 1.75 -4.24 -29.51
N ARG A 366 3.03 -3.92 -29.73
CA ARG A 366 3.55 -2.53 -29.77
C ARG A 366 2.68 -1.54 -30.56
N LYS A 367 2.29 -1.89 -31.80
CA LYS A 367 1.51 -0.99 -32.68
C LYS A 367 0.17 -0.58 -32.08
N LYS A 368 -0.53 -1.52 -31.44
CA LYS A 368 -1.82 -1.24 -30.78
C LYS A 368 -1.60 -0.42 -29.52
N ALA A 369 -0.61 -0.79 -28.72
CA ALA A 369 -0.34 -0.11 -27.47
C ALA A 369 0.11 1.35 -27.71
N TYR A 370 0.92 1.63 -28.72
CA TYR A 370 1.24 3.00 -29.15
C TYR A 370 0.01 3.80 -29.58
N SER A 371 -0.92 3.19 -30.31
CA SER A 371 -2.16 3.85 -30.69
C SER A 371 -3.01 4.23 -29.47
N LEU A 372 -2.96 3.43 -28.41
CA LEU A 372 -3.66 3.72 -27.15
C LEU A 372 -2.94 4.81 -26.36
N ILE A 373 -1.61 4.72 -26.23
CA ILE A 373 -0.78 5.73 -25.55
C ILE A 373 -1.01 7.10 -26.19
N ASN A 374 -0.91 7.21 -27.51
CA ASN A 374 -1.11 8.47 -28.22
C ASN A 374 -2.55 9.00 -28.13
N LYS A 375 -3.52 8.13 -27.87
CA LYS A 375 -4.93 8.52 -27.73
C LYS A 375 -5.24 9.04 -26.32
N TYR A 376 -4.61 8.47 -25.30
CA TYR A 376 -4.99 8.69 -23.90
C TYR A 376 -4.00 9.53 -23.10
N GLU A 377 -2.73 9.59 -23.48
CA GLU A 377 -1.78 10.54 -22.88
C GLU A 377 -1.96 11.92 -23.53
N ASN A 378 -2.16 12.94 -22.69
CA ASN A 378 -2.34 14.32 -23.12
C ASN A 378 -1.01 15.07 -23.30
N PHE A 379 0.12 14.35 -23.36
CA PHE A 379 1.45 14.91 -23.57
C PHE A 379 2.32 13.97 -24.42
N SER A 380 3.37 14.51 -25.03
CA SER A 380 4.39 13.71 -25.69
C SER A 380 5.45 13.26 -24.68
N ARG A 381 5.75 11.96 -24.64
CA ARG A 381 6.78 11.40 -23.75
C ARG A 381 8.20 11.92 -24.06
N GLY A 382 8.48 12.37 -25.28
CA GLY A 382 9.81 12.88 -25.65
C GLY A 382 10.92 11.85 -25.38
N LEU A 383 11.87 12.19 -24.49
CA LEU A 383 12.94 11.28 -24.07
C LEU A 383 12.49 10.25 -23.01
N TYR A 384 11.35 10.46 -22.35
CA TYR A 384 10.82 9.53 -21.36
C TYR A 384 10.38 8.22 -21.97
N SER A 385 10.58 7.12 -21.22
CA SER A 385 10.35 5.76 -21.71
C SER A 385 11.20 5.37 -22.94
N GLY A 386 12.14 6.23 -23.34
CA GLY A 386 13.14 5.97 -24.37
C GLY A 386 14.29 5.13 -23.86
N SER A 387 15.26 4.88 -24.72
CA SER A 387 16.50 4.20 -24.39
C SER A 387 17.63 5.21 -24.23
N ILE A 388 18.41 5.08 -23.16
CA ILE A 388 19.62 5.87 -22.92
C ILE A 388 20.79 4.92 -22.71
N GLY A 389 21.94 5.23 -23.30
CA GLY A 389 23.06 4.32 -23.27
C GLY A 389 24.23 4.78 -24.09
N TRP A 390 25.19 3.88 -24.25
CA TRP A 390 26.39 4.11 -25.05
C TRP A 390 26.80 2.84 -25.79
N THR A 391 27.57 3.01 -26.85
CA THR A 391 28.22 1.93 -27.58
C THR A 391 29.70 2.23 -27.74
N SER A 392 30.54 1.20 -27.76
CA SER A 392 31.94 1.37 -28.16
C SER A 392 32.03 1.74 -29.65
N TYR A 393 33.13 2.39 -30.03
CA TYR A 393 33.35 2.85 -31.42
C TYR A 393 33.22 1.71 -32.46
N CYS A 394 33.62 0.49 -32.07
CA CYS A 394 33.54 -0.70 -32.92
C CYS A 394 32.22 -1.48 -32.79
N GLY A 395 31.25 -0.98 -32.00
CA GLY A 395 29.94 -1.61 -31.82
C GLY A 395 29.94 -2.92 -31.04
N LYS A 396 31.07 -3.31 -30.44
CA LYS A 396 31.23 -4.61 -29.74
C LYS A 396 30.68 -4.60 -28.31
N THR A 397 30.54 -3.42 -27.72
CA THR A 397 30.03 -3.24 -26.35
C THR A 397 28.93 -2.23 -26.40
N VAL A 398 27.77 -2.59 -25.86
CA VAL A 398 26.60 -1.73 -25.80
C VAL A 398 26.01 -1.86 -24.41
N GLU A 399 25.71 -0.72 -23.80
CA GLU A 399 24.97 -0.65 -22.55
C GLU A 399 23.80 0.32 -22.75
N ILE A 400 22.59 -0.20 -22.64
CA ILE A 400 21.37 0.57 -22.83
C ILE A 400 20.43 0.30 -21.65
N ALA A 401 20.01 1.39 -21.01
CA ALA A 401 18.98 1.43 -20.00
C ALA A 401 17.71 2.09 -20.55
N VAL A 402 16.59 1.84 -19.89
CA VAL A 402 15.33 2.51 -20.21
C VAL A 402 15.22 3.76 -19.34
N ALA A 403 14.87 4.90 -19.94
CA ALA A 403 14.67 6.18 -19.27
C ALA A 403 13.32 6.21 -18.53
N ILE A 404 13.23 5.42 -17.46
CA ILE A 404 12.14 5.41 -16.48
C ILE A 404 12.60 6.03 -15.16
N ARG A 405 11.67 6.61 -14.39
CA ARG A 405 11.96 7.33 -13.13
C ARG A 405 13.00 8.44 -13.31
N SER A 406 12.89 9.13 -14.44
CA SER A 406 13.84 10.16 -14.88
C SER A 406 13.25 11.55 -14.68
N VAL A 407 14.11 12.53 -14.43
CA VAL A 407 13.74 13.94 -14.32
C VAL A 407 14.43 14.70 -15.44
N LEU A 408 13.66 15.40 -16.28
CA LEU A 408 14.21 16.34 -17.26
C LEU A 408 14.18 17.75 -16.69
N MET A 409 15.35 18.39 -16.65
CA MET A 409 15.49 19.80 -16.32
C MET A 409 15.61 20.59 -17.62
N PHE A 410 14.62 21.41 -17.92
CA PHE A 410 14.57 22.21 -19.15
C PHE A 410 15.17 23.61 -18.95
N GLU A 411 15.06 24.15 -17.74
CA GLU A 411 15.56 25.45 -17.30
C GLU A 411 16.07 25.34 -15.86
N LYS A 412 16.90 26.28 -15.37
CA LYS A 412 17.55 26.21 -14.04
C LYS A 412 16.61 25.87 -12.87
N ASN A 413 15.32 26.18 -12.98
CA ASN A 413 14.32 25.97 -11.92
C ASN A 413 13.05 25.20 -12.37
N LYS A 414 13.04 24.54 -13.54
CA LYS A 414 11.88 23.76 -14.01
C LYS A 414 12.26 22.31 -14.25
N PHE A 415 11.57 21.43 -13.51
CA PHE A 415 11.76 19.98 -13.55
C PHE A 415 10.46 19.31 -13.96
N HIS A 416 10.53 18.39 -14.91
CA HIS A 416 9.44 17.46 -15.20
C HIS A 416 9.82 16.09 -14.67
N ILE A 417 8.89 15.42 -13.99
CA ILE A 417 9.06 14.05 -13.49
C ILE A 417 8.13 13.16 -14.30
N TYR A 418 8.64 12.03 -14.77
CA TYR A 418 7.84 11.03 -15.48
C TYR A 418 7.83 9.69 -14.73
N THR A 419 6.64 9.17 -14.51
CA THR A 419 6.41 7.81 -14.04
C THR A 419 5.33 7.15 -14.91
N GLY A 420 5.42 5.84 -15.02
CA GLY A 420 4.50 5.02 -15.79
C GLY A 420 4.34 3.65 -15.13
N CYS A 421 3.26 2.96 -15.49
CA CYS A 421 2.87 1.65 -14.99
C CYS A 421 2.42 0.75 -16.15
N GLY A 422 2.42 -0.56 -15.91
CA GLY A 422 1.84 -1.55 -16.82
C GLY A 422 0.32 -1.57 -16.71
N LEU A 423 -0.37 -1.68 -17.85
CA LEU A 423 -1.82 -1.87 -17.89
C LEU A 423 -2.12 -3.23 -18.52
N VAL A 424 -2.68 -4.15 -17.73
CA VAL A 424 -3.21 -5.45 -18.16
C VAL A 424 -4.71 -5.53 -17.83
N SER A 425 -5.38 -6.61 -18.25
CA SER A 425 -6.83 -6.78 -18.06
C SER A 425 -7.28 -6.65 -16.61
N ASN A 426 -6.38 -6.94 -15.67
CA ASN A 426 -6.65 -6.95 -14.23
C ASN A 426 -6.05 -5.69 -13.53
N SER A 427 -5.63 -4.67 -14.28
CA SER A 427 -5.14 -3.39 -13.75
C SER A 427 -6.28 -2.50 -13.25
N ILE A 428 -6.04 -1.72 -12.19
CA ILE A 428 -7.05 -0.83 -11.57
C ILE A 428 -6.58 0.61 -11.63
N PRO A 429 -7.36 1.52 -12.26
CA PRO A 429 -6.94 2.91 -12.45
C PRO A 429 -6.42 3.61 -11.18
N GLU A 430 -7.09 3.44 -10.04
CA GLU A 430 -6.70 4.08 -8.76
C GLU A 430 -5.35 3.56 -8.23
N GLU A 431 -5.01 2.32 -8.50
CA GLU A 431 -3.76 1.74 -8.04
C GLU A 431 -2.61 1.98 -8.97
N GLU A 432 -2.87 1.94 -10.28
CA GLU A 432 -1.92 2.41 -11.27
C GLU A 432 -1.58 3.88 -10.99
N TYR A 433 -2.58 4.67 -10.57
CA TYR A 433 -2.39 6.04 -10.08
C TYR A 433 -1.58 6.08 -8.78
N ASN A 434 -1.89 5.25 -7.79
CA ASN A 434 -1.15 5.22 -6.51
C ASN A 434 0.30 4.73 -6.69
N GLU A 435 0.54 3.77 -7.58
CA GLU A 435 1.87 3.30 -7.95
C GLU A 435 2.65 4.40 -8.64
N THR A 436 2.08 5.01 -9.68
CA THR A 436 2.76 6.09 -10.43
C THR A 436 2.99 7.33 -9.58
N SER A 437 2.07 7.68 -8.68
CA SER A 437 2.22 8.80 -7.74
C SER A 437 3.22 8.51 -6.62
N GLY A 438 3.20 7.32 -6.03
CA GLY A 438 4.20 6.88 -5.05
C GLY A 438 5.62 6.89 -5.63
N LEU A 439 5.76 6.44 -6.88
CA LEU A 439 7.03 6.52 -7.61
C LEU A 439 7.44 7.97 -7.91
N ALA A 440 6.49 8.87 -8.18
CA ALA A 440 6.79 10.28 -8.44
C ALA A 440 7.27 10.99 -7.18
N VAL A 441 6.66 10.71 -6.02
CA VAL A 441 7.11 11.20 -4.71
C VAL A 441 8.52 10.70 -4.39
N PHE A 442 8.81 9.42 -4.66
CA PHE A 442 10.15 8.87 -4.48
C PHE A 442 11.18 9.53 -5.40
N SER A 443 10.87 9.71 -6.69
CA SER A 443 11.73 10.41 -7.64
C SER A 443 11.97 11.87 -7.25
N HIS A 444 10.96 12.55 -6.69
CA HIS A 444 11.12 13.90 -6.14
C HIS A 444 12.02 13.91 -4.91
N TRP A 445 11.83 12.99 -3.96
CA TRP A 445 12.68 12.87 -2.77
C TRP A 445 14.15 12.58 -3.10
N GLU A 446 14.42 11.68 -4.06
CA GLU A 446 15.78 11.39 -4.50
C GLU A 446 16.40 12.61 -5.22
N LEU A 447 15.60 13.35 -6.00
CA LEU A 447 16.01 14.64 -6.58
C LEU A 447 16.36 15.64 -5.48
N GLU A 448 15.54 15.79 -4.43
CA GLU A 448 15.84 16.67 -3.30
C GLU A 448 17.09 16.26 -2.53
N LYS A 449 17.35 14.97 -2.39
CA LYS A 449 18.58 14.46 -1.77
C LYS A 449 19.82 14.76 -2.62
N GLN A 450 19.74 14.56 -3.92
CA GLN A 450 20.81 14.89 -4.87
C GLN A 450 21.02 16.41 -5.01
N LEU A 451 19.94 17.19 -5.03
CA LEU A 451 19.99 18.65 -4.99
C LEU A 451 20.45 19.16 -3.63
N GLY A 452 20.11 18.50 -2.52
CA GLY A 452 20.58 18.79 -1.17
C GLY A 452 22.08 18.58 -1.02
N PHE A 453 22.61 17.54 -1.68
CA PHE A 453 24.05 17.34 -1.84
C PHE A 453 24.73 18.45 -2.65
N LEU A 454 24.01 19.02 -3.64
CA LEU A 454 24.47 20.19 -4.43
C LEU A 454 24.22 21.55 -3.74
N ARG A 455 23.30 21.61 -2.75
CA ARG A 455 22.85 22.81 -2.03
C ARG A 455 23.55 22.99 -0.67
N SER A 456 24.82 22.59 -0.57
CA SER A 456 25.69 22.99 0.53
C SER A 456 26.05 24.49 0.48
N PHE A 457 25.05 25.40 0.34
CA PHE A 457 25.19 26.86 0.48
C PHE A 457 23.88 27.57 0.95
N SER A 458 23.86 27.91 2.25
CA SER A 458 23.21 28.98 3.03
C SER A 458 21.66 29.09 3.25
N ALA A 459 21.34 29.40 4.51
CA ALA A 459 20.09 29.24 5.26
C ALA A 459 18.98 30.33 5.10
N ARG A 460 18.97 31.11 4.01
CA ARG A 460 17.98 32.21 3.87
C ARG A 460 16.74 31.86 3.05
N GLN A 461 16.67 30.66 2.48
CA GLN A 461 15.58 30.20 1.59
C GLN A 461 14.59 29.23 2.25
N GLU A 462 14.92 28.68 3.43
CA GLU A 462 14.04 27.73 4.16
C GLU A 462 12.73 28.38 4.64
N LEU A 463 12.75 29.68 5.00
CA LEU A 463 11.57 30.40 5.50
C LEU A 463 10.50 30.69 4.42
N GLN A 464 10.85 30.65 3.13
CA GLN A 464 9.90 30.87 2.03
C GLN A 464 9.17 29.58 1.60
N LEU A 465 9.73 28.41 1.91
CA LEU A 465 9.15 27.11 1.53
C LEU A 465 8.12 26.61 2.56
N GLU A 466 8.33 26.87 3.85
CA GLU A 466 7.35 26.56 4.91
C GLU A 466 6.01 27.28 4.71
N ASN A 467 6.04 28.54 4.26
CA ASN A 467 4.83 29.30 3.96
C ASN A 467 4.08 28.80 2.69
N PHE A 468 4.78 28.12 1.77
CA PHE A 468 4.19 27.59 0.55
C PHE A 468 3.53 26.21 0.76
N ILE A 469 4.14 25.37 1.60
CA ILE A 469 3.62 24.03 1.93
C ILE A 469 2.32 24.13 2.75
N HIS A 470 2.18 25.13 3.63
CA HIS A 470 0.92 25.38 4.35
C HIS A 470 -0.25 25.82 3.46
N GLN A 471 0.02 26.33 2.24
CA GLN A 471 -1.03 26.70 1.28
C GLN A 471 -1.47 25.53 0.37
N LEU A 472 -0.64 24.50 0.20
CA LEU A 472 -0.87 23.40 -0.75
C LEU A 472 -1.72 22.23 -0.22
N LEU A 473 -1.95 22.16 1.11
CA LEU A 473 -2.73 21.09 1.76
C LEU A 473 -4.12 21.54 2.24
N LYS A 474 -4.86 22.31 1.44
CA LYS A 474 -6.33 22.33 1.54
C LYS A 474 -6.93 21.25 0.63
N PRO A 475 -7.98 20.54 1.06
CA PRO A 475 -8.55 19.42 0.33
C PRO A 475 -9.10 19.91 -1.02
N ILE A 476 -8.58 19.38 -2.12
CA ILE A 476 -9.15 19.61 -3.45
C ILE A 476 -10.42 18.77 -3.55
N ASN A 477 -11.52 19.38 -3.14
CA ASN A 477 -12.87 19.04 -3.54
C ASN A 477 -13.02 19.23 -5.06
N HIS A 478 -13.58 18.20 -5.72
CA HIS A 478 -14.34 18.22 -6.97
C HIS A 478 -13.78 18.92 -8.25
N VAL A 479 -13.83 18.20 -9.36
CA VAL A 479 -14.69 18.43 -10.55
C VAL A 479 -13.97 17.99 -11.85
N PHE A 480 -14.65 17.10 -12.58
CA PHE A 480 -14.44 16.73 -13.99
C PHE A 480 -14.30 17.94 -14.94
N ARG A 481 -13.52 17.76 -16.02
CA ARG A 481 -14.03 17.94 -17.38
C ARG A 481 -13.28 17.06 -18.36
#